data_AF-A0A818AZJ0-F1
#
_entry.id   AF-A0A818AZJ0-F1
#
_cell.length_a   1.000
_cell.length_b   1.000
_cell.length_c   1.000
_cell.angle_alpha   90.00
_cell.angle_beta   90.00
_cell.angle_gamma   90.00
#
_symmetry.space_group_name_H-M   'P 1'
#
loop_
_entity.id
_entity.type
_entity.pdbx_description
1 polymer ?
#
loop_
_entity_poly.entity_id
_entity_poly.type
_entity_poly.pdbx_seq_one_letter_code
_entity_poly.pdbx_strand_id
1 'polypeptide(L)'
;MFLSILILFSCFILIDAKHFNGGTINWAPVNPYDNSSSVKITITQSYSWTYPYVQCANNVPISTSTFSGSNTNLICMADCSTDGGYSSAPINILTDCTSSSSSLKMMTSQRSKNITLSADAHFYLSYRGSAWIALDNPPEKGLEWSIVTYIDLRKRPDGFINTPPVAKVVSPQYAIVNRQMQINIPVSDANADDDVRCRWFTYTAGYLKRNDPRSP
;
A
#
# COMPACT_ATOMS: atom_id res chain seq x y z
N MET A 1 11.09 -43.17 23.27
CA MET A 1 10.81 -43.14 21.81
C MET A 1 9.44 -42.52 21.45
N PHE A 2 8.61 -42.06 22.41
CA PHE A 2 7.37 -41.33 22.11
C PHE A 2 7.49 -39.80 22.23
N LEU A 3 8.43 -39.30 23.05
CA LEU A 3 8.64 -37.86 23.24
C LEU A 3 9.30 -37.17 22.02
N SER A 4 10.15 -37.90 21.28
CA SER A 4 10.83 -37.40 20.09
C SER A 4 9.89 -37.20 18.89
N ILE A 5 8.77 -37.92 18.84
CA ILE A 5 7.77 -37.80 17.76
C ILE A 5 6.86 -36.57 17.99
N LEU A 6 6.62 -36.19 19.25
CA LEU A 6 5.81 -35.02 19.59
C LEU A 6 6.51 -33.68 19.23
N ILE A 7 7.85 -33.63 19.30
CA ILE A 7 8.62 -32.43 18.94
C ILE A 7 8.67 -32.24 17.42
N LEU A 8 8.58 -33.32 16.64
CA LEU A 8 8.52 -33.27 15.17
C LEU A 8 7.21 -32.70 14.62
N PHE A 9 6.12 -32.69 15.40
CA PHE A 9 4.83 -32.12 15.01
C PHE A 9 4.67 -30.63 15.36
N SER A 10 5.58 -30.06 16.15
CA SER A 10 5.45 -28.69 16.69
C SER A 10 6.18 -27.62 15.89
N CYS A 11 6.86 -27.99 14.80
CA CYS A 11 7.59 -27.07 13.93
C CYS A 11 7.00 -26.95 12.52
N PHE A 12 5.67 -26.99 12.40
CA PHE A 12 5.03 -26.44 11.19
C PHE A 12 5.18 -24.92 11.25
N ILE A 13 6.30 -24.39 10.74
CA ILE A 13 6.39 -22.98 10.40
C ILE A 13 5.40 -22.77 9.24
N LEU A 14 4.20 -22.29 9.57
CA LEU A 14 3.27 -21.76 8.60
C LEU A 14 3.91 -20.49 8.03
N ILE A 15 4.57 -20.61 6.88
CA ILE A 15 5.02 -19.46 6.10
C ILE A 15 3.77 -18.87 5.46
N ASP A 16 3.15 -17.89 6.12
CA ASP A 16 2.07 -17.09 5.54
C ASP A 16 2.67 -16.09 4.53
N ALA A 17 2.93 -16.57 3.32
CA ALA A 17 3.27 -15.68 2.21
C ALA A 17 2.01 -14.91 1.83
N LYS A 18 2.03 -13.57 1.92
CA LYS A 18 0.88 -12.74 1.52
C LYS A 18 0.63 -12.73 0.01
N HIS A 19 1.55 -13.26 -0.79
CA HIS A 19 1.53 -13.21 -2.26
C HIS A 19 1.31 -11.79 -2.82
N PHE A 20 1.71 -10.78 -2.03
CA PHE A 20 1.61 -9.37 -2.36
C PHE A 20 2.88 -8.93 -3.06
N ASN A 21 2.71 -8.36 -4.25
CA ASN A 21 3.79 -7.97 -5.16
C ASN A 21 4.01 -6.46 -5.20
N GLY A 22 3.27 -5.68 -4.40
CA GLY A 22 3.36 -4.23 -4.35
C GLY A 22 2.06 -3.55 -4.77
N GLY A 23 2.08 -2.22 -4.78
CA GLY A 23 0.93 -1.43 -5.17
C GLY A 23 1.07 0.03 -4.79
N THR A 24 -0.05 0.75 -4.87
CA THR A 24 -0.16 2.18 -4.59
C THR A 24 -1.42 2.46 -3.79
N ILE A 25 -1.33 3.43 -2.88
CA ILE A 25 -2.48 4.08 -2.28
C ILE A 25 -2.40 5.54 -2.73
N ASN A 26 -3.43 6.01 -3.42
CA ASN A 26 -3.55 7.40 -3.84
C ASN A 26 -4.82 8.00 -3.23
N TRP A 27 -4.89 9.32 -3.14
CA TRP A 27 -6.11 10.01 -2.75
C TRP A 27 -6.27 11.33 -3.51
N ALA A 28 -7.48 11.85 -3.55
CA ALA A 28 -7.75 13.20 -4.05
C ALA A 28 -9.00 13.77 -3.36
N PRO A 29 -9.08 15.09 -3.13
CA PRO A 29 -10.33 15.70 -2.71
C PRO A 29 -11.37 15.58 -3.84
N VAL A 30 -12.62 15.24 -3.49
CA VAL A 30 -13.72 15.21 -4.48
C VAL A 30 -14.01 16.63 -5.00
N ASN A 31 -13.86 17.62 -4.13
CA ASN A 31 -13.87 19.03 -4.48
C ASN A 31 -12.66 19.73 -3.81
N PRO A 32 -11.61 20.10 -4.57
CA PRO A 32 -10.45 20.81 -4.02
C PRO A 32 -10.78 22.16 -3.36
N TYR A 33 -11.91 22.78 -3.73
CA TYR A 33 -12.34 24.09 -3.23
C TYR A 33 -13.35 23.99 -2.07
N ASP A 34 -13.54 22.81 -1.49
CA ASP A 34 -14.44 22.63 -0.35
C ASP A 34 -14.03 23.57 0.81
N ASN A 35 -15.03 24.18 1.46
CA ASN A 35 -14.87 25.09 2.60
C ASN A 35 -15.64 24.59 3.83
N SER A 36 -16.26 23.42 3.75
CA SER A 36 -16.96 22.82 4.87
C SER A 36 -15.99 22.32 5.94
N SER A 37 -16.49 22.10 7.14
CA SER A 37 -15.73 21.48 8.24
C SER A 37 -15.43 19.99 8.00
N SER A 38 -15.92 19.40 6.91
CA SER A 38 -15.78 17.98 6.59
C SER A 38 -15.60 17.78 5.09
N VAL A 39 -14.40 17.40 4.68
CA VAL A 39 -14.02 17.26 3.29
C VAL A 39 -14.19 15.82 2.83
N LYS A 40 -14.84 15.63 1.68
CA LYS A 40 -14.93 14.32 1.03
C LYS A 40 -13.72 14.09 0.14
N ILE A 41 -13.05 12.95 0.33
CA ILE A 41 -11.94 12.51 -0.51
C ILE A 41 -12.23 11.15 -1.13
N THR A 42 -11.62 10.87 -2.28
CA THR A 42 -11.57 9.55 -2.89
C THR A 42 -10.22 8.93 -2.59
N ILE A 43 -10.20 7.75 -1.96
CA ILE A 43 -8.99 6.93 -1.83
C ILE A 43 -9.03 5.84 -2.89
N THR A 44 -7.96 5.72 -3.68
CA THR A 44 -7.78 4.69 -4.70
C THR A 44 -6.63 3.77 -4.30
N GLN A 45 -6.94 2.49 -4.15
CA GLN A 45 -5.99 1.42 -3.86
C GLN A 45 -5.76 0.63 -5.14
N SER A 46 -4.51 0.38 -5.53
CA SER A 46 -4.17 -0.56 -6.60
C SER A 46 -3.08 -1.51 -6.15
N TYR A 47 -3.29 -2.81 -6.30
CA TYR A 47 -2.41 -3.85 -5.77
C TYR A 47 -2.03 -4.85 -6.86
N SER A 48 -0.84 -5.40 -6.73
CA SER A 48 -0.35 -6.51 -7.53
C SER A 48 -0.20 -7.75 -6.66
N TRP A 49 -0.64 -8.89 -7.17
CA TRP A 49 -0.66 -10.17 -6.47
C TRP A 49 -0.07 -11.27 -7.33
N THR A 50 0.41 -12.36 -6.70
CA THR A 50 0.92 -13.52 -7.41
C THR A 50 -0.22 -14.33 -8.01
N TYR A 51 -0.26 -14.44 -9.34
CA TYR A 51 -1.24 -15.23 -10.07
C TYR A 51 -0.63 -16.58 -10.50
N PRO A 52 -1.38 -17.71 -10.46
CA PRO A 52 -2.80 -17.86 -10.09
C PRO A 52 -3.06 -18.14 -8.61
N TYR A 53 -2.06 -18.00 -7.73
CA TYR A 53 -2.22 -18.25 -6.29
C TYR A 53 -3.30 -17.36 -5.66
N VAL A 54 -3.31 -16.07 -6.02
CA VAL A 54 -4.42 -15.17 -5.73
C VAL A 54 -5.29 -15.09 -6.99
N GLN A 55 -6.56 -15.45 -6.85
CA GLN A 55 -7.52 -15.53 -7.94
C GLN A 55 -8.01 -14.15 -8.35
N CYS A 56 -8.07 -13.91 -9.66
CA CYS A 56 -8.64 -12.71 -10.22
C CYS A 56 -10.17 -12.74 -10.06
N ALA A 57 -10.69 -11.96 -9.12
CA ALA A 57 -12.12 -11.85 -8.82
C ALA A 57 -12.41 -10.49 -8.16
N ASN A 58 -13.65 -10.27 -7.74
CA ASN A 58 -14.01 -9.15 -6.87
C ASN A 58 -13.62 -9.46 -5.41
N ASN A 59 -13.32 -8.44 -4.61
CA ASN A 59 -12.86 -8.58 -3.21
C ASN A 59 -11.58 -9.41 -3.04
N VAL A 60 -10.55 -9.12 -3.81
CA VAL A 60 -9.19 -9.65 -3.64
C VAL A 60 -8.58 -9.11 -2.35
N PRO A 61 -7.89 -9.94 -1.52
CA PRO A 61 -7.54 -11.34 -1.77
C PRO A 61 -8.55 -12.37 -1.24
N ILE A 62 -9.58 -11.95 -0.47
CA ILE A 62 -10.46 -12.89 0.25
C ILE A 62 -11.35 -13.76 -0.65
N SER A 63 -11.49 -13.39 -1.93
CA SER A 63 -12.13 -14.23 -2.95
C SER A 63 -11.40 -15.55 -3.20
N THR A 64 -10.13 -15.65 -2.83
CA THR A 64 -9.38 -16.89 -2.88
C THR A 64 -9.53 -17.64 -1.55
N SER A 65 -9.95 -18.91 -1.59
CA SER A 65 -10.30 -19.70 -0.40
C SER A 65 -9.20 -19.72 0.67
N THR A 66 -7.93 -19.87 0.28
CA THR A 66 -6.76 -19.86 1.17
C THR A 66 -6.52 -18.51 1.84
N PHE A 67 -7.05 -17.42 1.28
CA PHE A 67 -6.90 -16.05 1.79
C PHE A 67 -8.22 -15.47 2.33
N SER A 68 -9.26 -16.28 2.51
CA SER A 68 -10.59 -15.81 2.97
C SER A 68 -10.57 -14.99 4.28
N GLY A 69 -9.60 -15.26 5.17
CA GLY A 69 -9.38 -14.51 6.41
C GLY A 69 -8.43 -13.30 6.30
N SER A 70 -7.95 -12.96 5.10
CA SER A 70 -6.90 -11.94 4.90
C SER A 70 -7.43 -10.50 4.75
N ASN A 71 -8.69 -10.25 5.09
CA ASN A 71 -9.25 -8.90 5.06
C ASN A 71 -8.70 -8.08 6.23
N THR A 72 -8.02 -6.98 5.94
CA THR A 72 -7.53 -6.02 6.94
C THR A 72 -7.89 -4.60 6.54
N ASN A 73 -7.75 -3.67 7.48
CA ASN A 73 -7.92 -2.24 7.22
C ASN A 73 -6.60 -1.57 6.84
N LEU A 74 -6.69 -0.47 6.10
CA LEU A 74 -5.59 0.49 6.02
C LEU A 74 -5.39 1.14 7.38
N ILE A 75 -4.13 1.36 7.74
CA ILE A 75 -3.72 1.74 9.09
C ILE A 75 -3.17 3.16 9.05
N CYS A 76 -3.64 4.02 9.95
CA CYS A 76 -2.93 5.26 10.24
C CYS A 76 -1.59 4.92 10.91
N MET A 77 -0.50 5.29 10.25
CA MET A 77 0.85 4.97 10.73
C MET A 77 1.45 6.11 11.56
N ALA A 78 1.21 7.36 11.17
CA ALA A 78 1.79 8.51 11.84
C ALA A 78 0.84 9.71 11.79
N ASP A 79 0.99 10.59 12.78
CA ASP A 79 0.19 11.80 12.95
C ASP A 79 -1.32 11.46 13.08
N CYS A 80 -1.63 10.37 13.78
CA CYS A 80 -3.00 9.83 13.87
C CYS A 80 -3.95 10.66 14.74
N SER A 81 -3.42 11.57 15.56
CA SER A 81 -4.23 12.56 16.27
C SER A 81 -4.90 13.57 15.34
N THR A 82 -4.40 13.70 14.10
CA THR A 82 -4.87 14.62 13.07
C THR A 82 -5.52 13.88 11.90
N ASP A 83 -6.01 12.65 12.14
CA ASP A 83 -6.56 11.77 11.10
C ASP A 83 -7.98 12.15 10.61
N GLY A 84 -8.55 13.23 11.15
CA GLY A 84 -9.87 13.73 10.77
C GLY A 84 -11.01 12.75 11.04
N GLY A 85 -10.85 11.82 11.98
CA GLY A 85 -11.84 10.80 12.31
C GLY A 85 -11.69 9.49 11.51
N TYR A 86 -10.63 9.35 10.71
CA TYR A 86 -10.37 8.13 9.92
C TYR A 86 -10.39 6.86 10.78
N SER A 87 -9.76 6.87 11.95
CA SER A 87 -9.65 5.70 12.84
C SER A 87 -11.00 5.20 13.36
N SER A 88 -12.05 6.02 13.32
CA SER A 88 -13.41 5.62 13.72
C SER A 88 -14.13 4.78 12.65
N ALA A 89 -13.76 4.92 11.37
CA ALA A 89 -14.39 4.25 10.24
C ALA A 89 -13.36 3.90 9.15
N PRO A 90 -12.36 3.05 9.48
CA PRO A 90 -11.27 2.74 8.56
C PRO A 90 -11.77 1.97 7.34
N ILE A 91 -11.06 2.10 6.22
CA ILE A 91 -11.37 1.36 5.00
C ILE A 91 -10.52 0.10 4.91
N ASN A 92 -11.09 -0.95 4.29
CA ASN A 92 -10.40 -2.20 4.07
C ASN A 92 -9.52 -2.20 2.82
N ILE A 93 -8.61 -3.18 2.78
CA ILE A 93 -7.65 -3.43 1.68
C ILE A 93 -8.30 -4.13 0.48
N LEU A 94 -9.60 -4.41 0.53
CA LEU A 94 -10.23 -5.19 -0.53
C LEU A 94 -10.29 -4.37 -1.81
N THR A 95 -9.88 -5.01 -2.90
CA THR A 95 -9.87 -4.45 -4.25
C THR A 95 -10.55 -5.41 -5.22
N ASP A 96 -10.80 -4.97 -6.45
CA ASP A 96 -11.39 -5.80 -7.49
C ASP A 96 -10.39 -6.03 -8.61
N CYS A 97 -10.28 -7.26 -9.10
CA CYS A 97 -9.32 -7.59 -10.15
C CYS A 97 -9.58 -6.76 -11.42
N THR A 98 -8.53 -6.17 -11.95
CA THR A 98 -8.56 -5.39 -13.20
C THR A 98 -7.92 -6.15 -14.35
N SER A 99 -6.88 -6.95 -14.08
CA SER A 99 -6.21 -7.76 -15.10
C SER A 99 -5.39 -8.90 -14.48
N SER A 100 -5.09 -9.93 -15.27
CA SER A 100 -4.16 -11.00 -14.89
C SER A 100 -3.30 -11.43 -16.07
N SER A 101 -2.12 -11.98 -15.77
CA SER A 101 -1.17 -12.51 -16.74
C SER A 101 -0.50 -13.77 -16.21
N SER A 102 -0.74 -14.90 -16.88
CA SER A 102 -0.10 -16.18 -16.57
C SER A 102 1.40 -16.17 -16.87
N SER A 103 1.83 -15.47 -17.93
CA SER A 103 3.24 -15.40 -18.32
C SER A 103 4.08 -14.62 -17.32
N LEU A 104 3.52 -13.55 -16.75
CA LEU A 104 4.15 -12.75 -15.70
C LEU A 104 3.86 -13.26 -14.28
N LYS A 105 2.99 -14.28 -14.14
CA LYS A 105 2.49 -14.77 -12.85
C LYS A 105 1.96 -13.64 -11.96
N MET A 106 1.29 -12.67 -12.56
CA MET A 106 0.87 -11.43 -11.91
C MET A 106 -0.61 -11.15 -12.15
N MET A 107 -1.29 -10.65 -11.12
CA MET A 107 -2.63 -10.07 -11.22
C MET A 107 -2.59 -8.66 -10.64
N THR A 108 -3.35 -7.75 -11.24
CA THR A 108 -3.55 -6.40 -10.72
C THR A 108 -5.01 -6.23 -10.33
N SER A 109 -5.24 -5.53 -9.22
CA SER A 109 -6.56 -5.18 -8.71
C SER A 109 -6.61 -3.69 -8.33
N GLN A 110 -7.80 -3.11 -8.32
CA GLN A 110 -8.01 -1.72 -7.93
C GLN A 110 -9.37 -1.52 -7.27
N ARG A 111 -9.47 -0.55 -6.36
CA ARG A 111 -10.76 -0.03 -5.88
C ARG A 111 -10.62 1.41 -5.43
N SER A 112 -11.67 2.20 -5.70
CA SER A 112 -11.83 3.55 -5.17
C SER A 112 -12.96 3.60 -4.15
N LYS A 113 -12.76 4.32 -3.04
CA LYS A 113 -13.79 4.53 -2.02
C LYS A 113 -13.77 5.99 -1.57
N ASN A 114 -14.96 6.58 -1.48
CA ASN A 114 -15.12 7.89 -0.90
C ASN A 114 -15.20 7.79 0.62
N ILE A 115 -14.47 8.66 1.31
CA ILE A 115 -14.58 8.86 2.75
C ILE A 115 -14.72 10.35 3.04
N THR A 116 -15.23 10.66 4.22
CA THR A 116 -15.32 12.04 4.72
C THR A 116 -14.43 12.15 5.94
N LEU A 117 -13.60 13.18 5.96
CA LEU A 117 -12.69 13.49 7.06
C LEU A 117 -12.91 14.94 7.49
N SER A 118 -12.57 15.28 8.73
CA SER A 118 -12.56 16.69 9.16
C SER A 118 -11.67 17.53 8.25
N ALA A 119 -12.04 18.80 8.09
CA ALA A 119 -11.13 19.79 7.51
C ALA A 119 -9.79 19.80 8.27
N ASP A 120 -8.71 20.15 7.58
CA ASP A 120 -7.33 20.19 8.10
C ASP A 120 -6.74 18.83 8.52
N ALA A 121 -7.41 17.71 8.27
CA ALA A 121 -6.85 16.39 8.53
C ALA A 121 -5.53 16.18 7.78
N HIS A 122 -4.50 15.72 8.49
CA HIS A 122 -3.20 15.46 7.90
C HIS A 122 -2.50 14.31 8.62
N PHE A 123 -2.28 13.20 7.92
CA PHE A 123 -1.78 11.97 8.53
C PHE A 123 -1.24 10.99 7.48
N TYR A 124 -0.47 10.00 7.94
CA TYR A 124 0.07 8.95 7.08
C TYR A 124 -0.83 7.72 7.12
N LEU A 125 -1.33 7.32 5.95
CA LEU A 125 -2.15 6.13 5.77
C LEU A 125 -1.34 5.04 5.05
N SER A 126 -1.49 3.79 5.47
CA SER A 126 -0.66 2.71 4.95
C SER A 126 -1.33 1.36 4.83
N TYR A 127 -0.75 0.52 3.97
CA TYR A 127 -0.89 -0.93 4.00
C TYR A 127 0.51 -1.54 4.13
N ARG A 128 0.68 -2.44 5.09
CA ARG A 128 1.98 -3.07 5.39
C ARG A 128 1.83 -4.54 5.69
N GLY A 129 2.93 -5.27 5.56
CA GLY A 129 3.00 -6.66 5.93
C GLY A 129 4.43 -7.18 5.89
N SER A 130 4.55 -8.49 6.10
CA SER A 130 5.81 -9.23 6.03
C SER A 130 5.78 -10.20 4.86
N ALA A 131 6.85 -11.00 4.74
CA ALA A 131 6.99 -12.06 3.73
C ALA A 131 6.82 -11.53 2.30
N TRP A 132 7.47 -10.42 1.99
CA TRP A 132 7.61 -9.92 0.62
C TRP A 132 8.36 -10.94 -0.25
N ILE A 133 8.25 -10.77 -1.58
CA ILE A 133 8.97 -11.61 -2.54
C ILE A 133 10.48 -11.58 -2.25
N ALA A 134 11.10 -12.76 -2.30
CA ALA A 134 12.54 -12.88 -2.14
C ALA A 134 13.26 -12.17 -3.28
N LEU A 135 14.38 -11.52 -2.97
CA LEU A 135 15.27 -10.95 -3.97
C LEU A 135 16.31 -12.00 -4.36
N ASP A 136 16.65 -12.03 -5.64
CA ASP A 136 17.67 -12.94 -6.18
C ASP A 136 19.08 -12.33 -6.16
N ASN A 137 19.19 -10.99 -6.12
CA ASN A 137 20.48 -10.30 -6.17
C ASN A 137 20.43 -8.89 -5.54
N PRO A 138 21.03 -8.67 -4.35
CA PRO A 138 21.56 -9.73 -3.47
C PRO A 138 20.44 -10.66 -2.98
N PRO A 139 20.74 -11.94 -2.68
CA PRO A 139 19.75 -12.87 -2.14
C PRO A 139 19.22 -12.42 -0.78
N GLU A 140 17.95 -12.06 -0.71
CA GLU A 140 17.28 -11.61 0.52
C GLU A 140 15.90 -12.26 0.65
N LYS A 141 15.50 -12.65 1.86
CA LYS A 141 14.24 -13.37 2.12
C LYS A 141 13.55 -12.84 3.37
N GLY A 142 12.23 -13.05 3.46
CA GLY A 142 11.46 -12.67 4.64
C GLY A 142 11.32 -11.16 4.83
N LEU A 143 11.50 -10.39 3.75
CA LEU A 143 11.47 -8.93 3.78
C LEU A 143 10.09 -8.41 4.19
N GLU A 144 10.07 -7.27 4.85
CA GLU A 144 8.86 -6.51 5.14
C GLU A 144 8.57 -5.53 4.01
N TRP A 145 7.30 -5.15 3.87
CA TRP A 145 6.86 -4.20 2.88
C TRP A 145 5.83 -3.23 3.47
N SER A 146 5.83 -2.01 2.94
CA SER A 146 4.88 -0.98 3.30
C SER A 146 4.65 -0.07 2.10
N ILE A 147 3.38 0.23 1.84
CA ILE A 147 2.96 1.30 0.93
C ILE A 147 2.27 2.36 1.75
N VAL A 148 2.67 3.61 1.55
CA VAL A 148 2.27 4.74 2.40
C VAL A 148 1.85 5.89 1.51
N THR A 149 0.78 6.57 1.90
CA THR A 149 0.40 7.87 1.37
C THR A 149 0.28 8.86 2.53
N TYR A 150 0.64 10.11 2.27
CA TYR A 150 0.34 11.21 3.17
C TYR A 150 -0.95 11.88 2.71
N ILE A 151 -1.97 11.89 3.56
CA ILE A 151 -3.20 12.63 3.35
C ILE A 151 -3.02 14.00 4.00
N ASP A 152 -3.33 15.07 3.29
CA ASP A 152 -3.22 16.45 3.78
C ASP A 152 -4.35 17.32 3.22
N LEU A 153 -5.34 17.58 4.05
CA LEU A 153 -6.54 18.37 3.71
C LEU A 153 -6.42 19.83 4.11
N ARG A 154 -5.26 20.26 4.61
CA ARG A 154 -5.00 21.66 4.90
C ARG A 154 -4.96 22.43 3.59
N LYS A 155 -5.57 23.61 3.59
CA LYS A 155 -5.53 24.48 2.41
C LYS A 155 -4.14 25.01 2.18
N ARG A 156 -3.74 25.00 0.91
CA ARG A 156 -2.57 25.71 0.43
C ARG A 156 -2.80 27.24 0.57
N PRO A 157 -1.73 28.05 0.58
CA PRO A 157 -1.85 29.51 0.61
C PRO A 157 -2.67 30.11 -0.56
N ASP A 158 -2.78 29.40 -1.68
CA ASP A 158 -3.59 29.78 -2.86
C ASP A 158 -5.08 29.40 -2.72
N GLY A 159 -5.51 28.83 -1.59
CA GLY A 159 -6.91 28.73 -1.18
C GLY A 159 -7.63 27.41 -1.51
N PHE A 160 -6.93 26.42 -2.08
CA PHE A 160 -7.50 25.10 -2.36
C PHE A 160 -6.71 23.96 -1.69
N ILE A 161 -7.34 22.79 -1.59
CA ILE A 161 -6.74 21.57 -1.05
C ILE A 161 -5.90 20.91 -2.14
N ASN A 162 -4.66 20.55 -1.82
CA ASN A 162 -3.77 19.93 -2.78
C ASN A 162 -4.33 18.60 -3.31
N THR A 163 -4.18 18.36 -4.61
CA THR A 163 -4.42 17.04 -5.21
C THR A 163 -3.05 16.41 -5.46
N PRO A 164 -2.68 15.33 -4.76
CA PRO A 164 -1.34 14.77 -4.86
C PRO A 164 -1.07 14.21 -6.27
N PRO A 165 0.21 14.16 -6.70
CA PRO A 165 0.59 13.57 -7.97
C PRO A 165 0.28 12.08 -7.98
N VAL A 166 -0.08 11.57 -9.15
CA VAL A 166 -0.33 10.15 -9.40
C VAL A 166 0.84 9.55 -10.15
N ALA A 167 1.46 8.53 -9.57
CA ALA A 167 2.43 7.69 -10.25
C ALA A 167 1.81 6.34 -10.60
N LYS A 168 2.03 5.84 -11.82
CA LYS A 168 1.67 4.46 -12.19
C LYS A 168 2.92 3.60 -12.19
N VAL A 169 3.03 2.73 -11.21
CA VAL A 169 4.14 1.79 -11.07
C VAL A 169 3.61 0.37 -11.21
N VAL A 170 4.18 -0.41 -12.14
CA VAL A 170 3.97 -1.85 -12.18
C VAL A 170 4.97 -2.48 -11.21
N SER A 171 4.53 -3.40 -10.35
CA SER A 171 5.39 -4.06 -9.38
C SER A 171 5.13 -5.58 -9.36
N PRO A 172 6.17 -6.43 -9.31
CA PRO A 172 7.59 -6.07 -9.31
C PRO A 172 8.09 -5.63 -10.70
N GLN A 173 9.22 -4.92 -10.71
CA GLN A 173 10.00 -4.63 -11.93
C GLN A 173 11.13 -5.66 -12.03
N TYR A 174 11.30 -6.28 -13.20
CA TYR A 174 12.38 -7.23 -13.45
C TYR A 174 13.54 -6.53 -14.15
N ALA A 175 14.74 -6.67 -13.57
CA ALA A 175 15.97 -6.17 -14.16
C ALA A 175 16.91 -7.33 -14.49
N ILE A 176 17.61 -7.25 -15.63
CA ILE A 176 18.62 -8.24 -16.00
C ILE A 176 19.90 -7.91 -15.23
N VAL A 177 20.44 -8.90 -14.53
CA VAL A 177 21.70 -8.77 -13.77
C VAL A 177 22.82 -8.24 -14.69
N ASN A 178 23.58 -7.28 -14.20
CA ASN A 178 24.69 -6.61 -14.92
C ASN A 178 24.30 -5.90 -16.22
N ARG A 179 23.02 -5.53 -16.40
CA ARG A 179 22.59 -4.64 -17.49
C ARG A 179 21.91 -3.40 -16.94
N GLN A 180 22.28 -2.24 -17.46
CA GLN A 180 21.57 -1.00 -17.18
C GLN A 180 20.16 -1.10 -17.78
N MET A 181 19.16 -0.88 -16.95
CA MET A 181 17.75 -0.90 -17.33
C MET A 181 17.16 0.49 -17.08
N GLN A 182 16.38 0.99 -18.03
CA GLN A 182 15.60 2.22 -17.83
C GLN A 182 14.19 1.83 -17.37
N ILE A 183 13.84 2.20 -16.13
CA ILE A 183 12.48 2.05 -15.62
C ILE A 183 11.77 3.39 -15.83
N ASN A 184 10.77 3.40 -16.70
CA ASN A 184 9.94 4.58 -16.90
C ASN A 184 8.79 4.59 -15.87
N ILE A 185 8.73 5.63 -15.05
CA ILE A 185 7.65 5.84 -14.08
C ILE A 185 6.82 7.03 -14.59
N PRO A 186 5.69 6.78 -15.26
CA PRO A 186 4.80 7.86 -15.66
C PRO A 186 4.18 8.49 -14.40
N VAL A 187 4.29 9.82 -14.32
CA VAL A 187 3.71 10.64 -13.27
C VAL A 187 2.86 11.72 -13.90
N SER A 188 1.75 12.05 -13.26
CA SER A 188 0.87 13.17 -13.61
C SER A 188 0.49 13.92 -12.35
N ASP A 189 0.45 15.24 -12.43
CA ASP A 189 -0.04 16.11 -11.36
C ASP A 189 -1.20 16.97 -11.88
N ALA A 190 -2.20 17.17 -11.03
CA ALA A 190 -3.41 17.90 -11.40
C ALA A 190 -3.29 19.40 -11.11
N ASN A 191 -2.38 19.81 -10.23
CA ASN A 191 -2.17 21.17 -9.83
C ASN A 191 -1.10 21.82 -10.72
N ALA A 192 -1.44 22.98 -11.28
CA ALA A 192 -0.50 23.73 -12.11
C ALA A 192 0.68 24.23 -11.25
N ASP A 193 1.85 24.29 -11.87
CA ASP A 193 3.10 24.82 -11.27
C ASP A 193 3.67 24.01 -10.09
N ASP A 194 3.09 22.83 -9.80
CA ASP A 194 3.64 21.90 -8.82
C ASP A 194 4.91 21.21 -9.36
N ASP A 195 5.94 21.15 -8.52
CA ASP A 195 7.19 20.46 -8.83
C ASP A 195 7.13 19.00 -8.38
N VAL A 196 7.03 18.10 -9.36
CA VAL A 196 6.93 16.66 -9.13
C VAL A 196 8.32 16.02 -9.11
N ARG A 197 8.67 15.39 -7.99
CA ARG A 197 9.97 14.71 -7.83
C ARG A 197 9.82 13.22 -7.50
N CYS A 198 10.46 12.37 -8.28
CA CYS A 198 10.68 10.97 -7.91
C CYS A 198 11.92 10.87 -7.01
N ARG A 199 11.82 10.14 -5.90
CA ARG A 199 12.94 9.90 -4.98
C ARG A 199 13.13 8.41 -4.78
N TRP A 200 14.36 7.94 -4.98
CA TRP A 200 14.76 6.61 -4.57
C TRP A 200 15.05 6.61 -3.08
N PHE A 201 14.56 5.60 -2.37
CA PHE A 201 14.88 5.39 -0.96
C PHE A 201 15.79 4.18 -0.82
N THR A 202 16.85 4.31 -0.02
CA THR A 202 17.65 3.17 0.41
C THR A 202 17.07 2.66 1.72
N TYR A 203 16.52 1.44 1.72
CA TYR A 203 16.01 0.83 2.93
C TYR A 203 17.14 0.65 3.95
N THR A 204 16.89 1.12 5.17
CA THR A 204 17.71 0.81 6.35
C THR A 204 16.87 -0.04 7.29
N ALA A 205 17.39 -1.18 7.72
CA ALA A 205 16.68 -2.07 8.63
C ALA A 205 16.30 -1.33 9.94
N GLY A 206 15.07 -1.51 10.41
CA GLY A 206 14.54 -0.83 11.60
C GLY A 206 14.05 0.60 11.39
N TYR A 207 14.14 1.16 10.18
CA TYR A 207 13.77 2.55 9.88
C TYR A 207 12.31 2.74 9.46
N LEU A 208 11.40 1.86 9.89
CA LEU A 208 9.95 2.07 9.81
C LEU A 208 9.55 3.22 10.77
N LYS A 209 9.99 4.46 10.49
CA LYS A 209 9.47 5.69 11.10
C LYS A 209 7.99 5.81 10.67
N ARG A 210 6.99 5.93 11.53
CA ARG A 210 6.93 6.21 12.97
C ARG A 210 5.90 5.26 13.58
N ASN A 211 6.27 4.56 14.62
CA ASN A 211 5.37 4.06 15.67
C ASN A 211 6.23 4.10 16.94
N ASP A 212 6.54 5.29 17.42
CA ASP A 212 7.15 5.44 18.73
C ASP A 212 6.46 6.56 19.53
N PRO A 213 5.57 6.21 20.48
CA PRO A 213 5.04 7.15 21.46
C PRO A 213 6.01 7.44 22.62
N ARG A 214 7.23 6.88 22.64
CA ARG A 214 8.23 7.05 23.70
C ARG A 214 9.67 6.94 23.18
N SER A 215 10.21 8.06 22.70
CA SER A 215 11.61 8.41 22.88
C SER A 215 11.69 9.89 23.27
N PRO A 216 12.59 10.29 24.20
CA PRO A 216 12.63 11.62 24.80
C PRO A 216 12.83 12.75 23.78
#